data_AF-A0A1T5MSS0-F1
#
_entry.id   AF-A0A1T5MSS0-F1
#
_cell.length_a   1.000
_cell.length_b   1.000
_cell.length_c   1.000
_cell.angle_alpha   90.00
_cell.angle_beta   90.00
_cell.angle_gamma   90.00
#
_symmetry.space_group_name_H-M   'P 1'
#
loop_
_entity.id
_entity.type
_entity.pdbx_description
1 polymer ?
#
loop_
_entity_poly.entity_id
_entity_poly.type
_entity_poly.pdbx_seq_one_letter_code
_entity_poly.pdbx_strand_id
1 'polypeptide(L)'
;MAVGQGTADIVQVMSSLGFPFWGFIVLWLSTWTSQLVNNYTMGLSFSTLLNVTSSKGRSIVTLIGTIISIGFALSGILDYFMDFLYLTALCYPPMAGVIFVDFFIRNKEWEDNDGWNLMATIAFIAGIIVGYITTYIYQIGLPTVQSLIVTGLVYYIAMKIKAKISPDHFTPESFKIKSL
;
A
#
# COMPACT_ATOMS: atom_id res chain seq x y z
N MET A 1 13.91 -3.47 24.90
CA MET A 1 14.87 -2.66 25.68
C MET A 1 15.84 -3.62 26.36
N ALA A 2 17.11 -3.66 25.96
CA ALA A 2 18.11 -4.42 26.71
C ALA A 2 18.24 -3.73 28.08
N VAL A 3 17.78 -4.39 29.14
CA VAL A 3 17.44 -3.81 30.44
C VAL A 3 18.64 -3.17 31.19
N GLY A 4 19.85 -3.17 30.62
CA GLY A 4 21.05 -2.61 31.24
C GLY A 4 21.83 -1.54 30.44
N GLN A 5 21.48 -1.23 29.18
CA GLN A 5 22.34 -0.40 28.30
C GLN A 5 21.66 0.86 27.71
N GLY A 6 20.40 1.14 28.07
CA GLY A 6 19.71 2.37 27.65
C GLY A 6 19.37 2.49 26.15
N THR A 7 19.71 1.50 25.34
CA THR A 7 19.47 1.48 23.88
C THR A 7 18.73 0.20 23.45
N ALA A 8 17.92 0.33 22.40
CA ALA A 8 17.29 -0.81 21.73
C ALA A 8 18.14 -1.36 20.57
N ASP A 9 19.23 -0.67 20.21
CA ASP A 9 20.11 -1.06 19.11
C ASP A 9 21.04 -2.20 19.53
N ILE A 10 20.82 -3.39 18.95
CA ILE A 10 21.61 -4.58 19.23
C ILE A 10 23.07 -4.44 18.80
N VAL A 11 23.34 -3.69 17.73
CA VAL A 11 24.71 -3.46 17.24
C VAL A 11 25.45 -2.61 18.25
N GLN A 12 24.81 -1.57 18.78
CA GLN A 12 25.38 -0.71 19.82
C GLN A 12 25.66 -1.50 21.11
N VAL A 13 24.70 -2.33 21.56
CA VAL A 13 24.87 -3.20 22.73
C VAL A 13 26.06 -4.14 22.53
N MET A 14 26.10 -4.88 21.42
CA MET A 14 27.17 -5.85 21.15
C MET A 14 28.54 -5.17 20.98
N SER A 15 28.58 -3.97 20.41
CA SER A 15 29.81 -3.18 20.29
C SER A 15 30.36 -2.77 21.65
N SER A 16 29.49 -2.34 22.58
CA SER A 16 29.90 -1.98 23.95
C SER A 16 30.50 -3.16 24.73
N LEU A 17 30.14 -4.39 24.37
CA LEU A 17 30.62 -5.62 24.98
C LEU A 17 31.89 -6.19 24.30
N GLY A 18 32.41 -5.53 23.26
CA GLY A 18 33.59 -5.99 22.51
C GLY A 18 33.29 -6.97 21.38
N PHE A 19 32.02 -7.15 20.99
CA PHE A 19 31.59 -8.11 19.95
C PHE A 19 30.82 -7.46 18.78
N PRO A 20 31.33 -6.37 18.15
CA PRO A 20 30.61 -5.65 17.09
C PRO A 20 30.28 -6.53 15.87
N PHE A 21 31.17 -7.45 15.51
CA PHE A 21 30.97 -8.40 14.40
C PHE A 21 29.70 -9.24 14.59
N TRP A 22 29.48 -9.75 15.80
CA TRP A 22 28.29 -10.56 16.09
C TRP A 22 27.01 -9.73 16.10
N GLY A 23 27.07 -8.49 16.59
CA GLY A 23 25.94 -7.55 16.50
C GLY A 23 25.50 -7.31 15.06
N PHE A 24 26.46 -7.12 14.15
CA PHE A 24 26.18 -6.98 12.73
C PHE A 24 25.53 -8.23 12.11
N ILE A 25 26.10 -9.42 12.36
CA ILE A 25 25.56 -10.67 11.81
C ILE A 25 24.13 -10.92 12.29
N VAL A 26 23.85 -10.68 13.57
CA VAL A 26 22.49 -10.81 14.13
C VAL A 26 21.52 -9.83 13.44
N LEU A 27 21.91 -8.57 13.27
CA LEU A 27 21.07 -7.57 12.59
C LEU A 27 20.84 -7.94 11.11
N TRP A 28 21.87 -8.38 10.40
CA TRP A 28 21.75 -8.84 9.02
C TRP A 28 20.77 -10.01 8.94
N LEU A 29 21.00 -11.08 9.69
CA LEU A 29 20.14 -12.26 9.66
C LEU A 29 18.69 -11.92 10.07
N SER A 30 18.51 -11.01 11.02
CA SER A 30 17.19 -10.52 11.43
C SER A 30 16.44 -9.79 10.32
N THR A 31 17.13 -9.14 9.39
CA THR A 31 16.51 -8.38 8.29
C THR A 31 16.47 -9.17 6.98
N TRP A 32 17.26 -10.25 6.85
CA TRP A 32 17.43 -11.02 5.62
C TRP A 32 16.11 -11.48 5.00
N THR A 33 15.26 -12.14 5.78
CA THR A 33 13.99 -12.68 5.28
C THR A 33 13.01 -11.57 4.91
N SER A 34 12.93 -10.51 5.69
CA SER A 34 12.10 -9.33 5.38
C SER A 34 12.55 -8.63 4.11
N GLN A 35 13.86 -8.46 3.90
CA GLN A 35 14.40 -7.86 2.67
C GLN A 35 14.15 -8.73 1.44
N LEU A 36 14.21 -10.06 1.58
CA LEU A 36 13.85 -10.98 0.51
C LEU A 36 12.39 -10.82 0.11
N VAL A 37 11.46 -10.79 1.08
CA VAL A 37 10.03 -10.58 0.82
C VAL A 37 9.78 -9.25 0.14
N ASN A 38 10.38 -8.16 0.62
CA ASN A 38 10.23 -6.82 0.04
C ASN A 38 10.67 -6.78 -1.43
N ASN A 39 11.84 -7.36 -1.75
CA ASN A 39 12.33 -7.41 -3.13
C ASN A 39 11.45 -8.29 -4.00
N TYR A 40 11.00 -9.44 -3.49
CA TYR A 40 10.12 -10.34 -4.23
C TYR A 40 8.76 -9.70 -4.55
N THR A 41 8.10 -9.08 -3.57
CA THR A 41 6.80 -8.42 -3.78
C THR A 41 6.93 -7.23 -4.72
N MET A 42 8.00 -6.46 -4.60
CA MET A 42 8.33 -5.40 -5.57
C MET A 42 8.49 -5.97 -6.99
N GLY A 43 9.28 -7.03 -7.14
CA GLY A 43 9.51 -7.69 -8.42
C GLY A 43 8.24 -8.25 -9.04
N LEU A 44 7.35 -8.84 -8.23
CA LEU A 44 6.04 -9.31 -8.67
C LEU A 44 5.16 -8.16 -9.16
N SER A 45 5.04 -7.07 -8.39
CA SER A 45 4.25 -5.89 -8.75
C SER A 45 4.74 -5.27 -10.06
N PHE A 46 6.05 -5.04 -10.23
CA PHE A 46 6.58 -4.50 -11.48
C PHE A 46 6.46 -5.47 -12.64
N SER A 47 6.59 -6.77 -12.41
CA SER A 47 6.41 -7.76 -13.48
C SER A 47 4.97 -7.77 -13.98
N THR A 48 3.98 -7.60 -13.11
CA THR A 48 2.57 -7.45 -13.50
C THR A 48 2.37 -6.15 -14.28
N LEU A 49 2.89 -5.01 -13.79
CA LEU A 49 2.78 -3.72 -14.47
C LEU A 49 3.42 -3.70 -15.87
N LEU A 50 4.56 -4.39 -16.03
CA LEU A 50 5.29 -4.48 -17.28
C LEU A 50 4.87 -5.69 -18.15
N ASN A 51 3.82 -6.42 -17.76
CA ASN A 51 3.33 -7.62 -18.44
C ASN A 51 4.42 -8.71 -18.68
N VAL A 52 5.34 -8.87 -17.73
CA VAL A 52 6.44 -9.84 -17.78
C VAL A 52 5.98 -11.19 -17.19
N THR A 53 5.75 -12.16 -18.08
CA THR A 53 5.22 -13.48 -17.73
C THR A 53 6.30 -14.56 -17.55
N SER A 54 7.48 -14.37 -18.15
CA SER A 54 8.59 -15.33 -18.06
C SER A 54 9.29 -15.31 -16.70
N SER A 55 9.61 -16.49 -16.15
CA SER A 55 10.39 -16.63 -14.90
C SER A 55 11.73 -15.89 -14.94
N LYS A 56 12.45 -15.98 -16.06
CA LYS A 56 13.71 -15.25 -16.26
C LYS A 56 13.48 -13.75 -16.29
N GLY A 57 12.41 -13.29 -16.94
CA GLY A 57 12.02 -11.88 -16.99
C GLY A 57 11.71 -11.32 -15.60
N ARG A 58 10.90 -12.03 -14.80
CA ARG A 58 10.57 -11.64 -13.42
C ARG A 58 11.80 -11.52 -12.53
N SER A 59 12.76 -12.43 -12.68
CA SER A 59 14.04 -12.39 -11.97
C SER A 59 14.86 -11.15 -12.34
N ILE A 60 14.89 -10.78 -13.63
CA ILE A 60 15.58 -9.58 -14.12
C ILE A 60 14.91 -8.31 -13.59
N VAL A 61 13.58 -8.21 -13.64
CA VAL A 61 12.83 -7.07 -13.11
C VAL A 61 13.10 -6.89 -11.62
N THR A 62 13.11 -7.99 -10.86
CA THR A 62 13.44 -7.98 -9.42
C THR A 62 14.85 -7.46 -9.17
N LEU A 63 15.84 -7.95 -9.94
CA LEU A 63 17.24 -7.53 -9.81
C LEU A 63 17.41 -6.04 -10.14
N ILE A 64 16.85 -5.57 -11.26
CA ILE A 64 16.93 -4.16 -11.67
C ILE A 64 16.24 -3.26 -10.64
N GLY A 65 15.03 -3.62 -10.20
CA GLY A 65 14.31 -2.88 -9.17
C GLY A 65 15.09 -2.80 -7.84
N THR A 66 15.80 -3.87 -7.48
CA THR A 66 16.65 -3.90 -6.29
C THR A 66 17.86 -2.96 -6.45
N ILE A 67 18.53 -2.98 -7.60
CA ILE A 67 19.68 -2.09 -7.87
C ILE A 67 19.25 -0.62 -7.84
N ILE A 68 18.10 -0.29 -8.45
CA ILE A 68 17.53 1.06 -8.42
C ILE A 68 17.19 1.47 -6.98
N SER A 69 16.58 0.58 -6.20
CA SER A 69 16.23 0.85 -4.79
C SER A 69 17.46 1.10 -3.93
N ILE A 70 18.55 0.34 -4.15
CA ILE A 70 19.85 0.60 -3.51
C ILE A 70 20.38 1.97 -3.93
N GLY A 71 20.27 2.33 -5.21
CA GLY A 71 20.63 3.66 -5.70
C GLY A 71 19.91 4.79 -4.94
N PHE A 72 18.59 4.68 -4.75
CA PHE A 72 17.82 5.63 -3.94
C PHE A 72 18.22 5.64 -2.47
N ALA A 73 18.49 4.46 -1.88
CA ALA A 73 18.97 4.36 -0.51
C ALA A 73 20.28 5.13 -0.31
N LEU A 74 21.22 4.99 -1.26
CA LEU A 74 22.50 5.68 -1.25
C LEU A 74 22.38 7.18 -1.58
N SER A 75 21.33 7.61 -2.27
CA SER A 75 21.10 9.03 -2.61
C SER A 75 20.45 9.84 -1.48
N GLY A 76 20.26 9.27 -0.29
CA GLY A 76 19.73 9.99 0.87
C GLY A 76 18.20 10.00 0.97
N ILE A 77 17.49 9.06 0.31
CA ILE A 77 16.01 8.96 0.45
C ILE A 77 15.55 8.76 1.91
N LEU A 78 16.43 8.23 2.77
CA LEU A 78 16.17 8.03 4.19
C LEU A 78 15.94 9.33 4.96
N ASP A 79 16.46 10.47 4.48
CA ASP A 79 16.20 11.77 5.09
C ASP A 79 14.73 12.20 4.95
N TYR A 80 14.04 11.67 3.94
CA TYR A 80 12.61 11.90 3.65
C TYR A 80 11.72 10.73 4.09
N PHE A 81 12.24 9.81 4.90
CA PHE A 81 11.53 8.60 5.28
C PHE A 81 10.20 8.90 5.99
N MET A 82 10.17 9.90 6.88
CA MET A 82 8.94 10.30 7.58
C MET A 82 7.91 10.88 6.62
N ASP A 83 8.32 11.71 5.65
CA ASP A 83 7.41 12.26 4.65
C ASP A 83 6.81 11.15 3.77
N PHE A 84 7.62 10.17 3.40
CA PHE A 84 7.16 8.97 2.70
C PHE A 84 6.15 8.17 3.55
N LEU A 85 6.39 7.99 4.85
CA LEU A 85 5.44 7.34 5.75
C LEU A 85 4.12 8.11 5.87
N TYR A 86 4.16 9.44 5.92
CA TYR A 86 2.94 10.25 5.95
C TYR A 86 2.15 10.16 4.65
N LEU A 87 2.83 10.24 3.51
CA LEU A 87 2.19 10.09 2.20
C LEU A 87 1.50 8.72 2.07
N THR A 88 2.20 7.65 2.44
CA THR A 88 1.67 6.29 2.35
C THR A 88 0.54 6.05 3.34
N ALA A 89 0.65 6.55 4.58
CA ALA A 89 -0.41 6.48 5.58
C ALA A 89 -1.69 7.20 5.14
N LEU A 90 -1.58 8.24 4.31
CA LEU A 90 -2.71 8.96 3.74
C LEU A 90 -3.38 8.20 2.58
N CYS A 91 -2.60 7.49 1.77
CA CYS A 91 -3.07 6.81 0.56
C CYS A 91 -3.62 5.39 0.80
N TYR A 92 -3.05 4.62 1.73
CA TYR A 92 -3.47 3.23 1.95
C TYR A 92 -4.95 3.09 2.42
N PRO A 93 -5.47 3.91 3.34
CA PRO A 93 -6.84 3.73 3.85
C PRO A 93 -7.93 3.99 2.79
N PRO A 94 -7.87 5.07 1.98
CA PRO A 94 -8.78 5.24 0.84
C PRO A 94 -8.73 4.06 -0.14
N MET A 95 -7.52 3.57 -0.45
CA MET A 95 -7.34 2.43 -1.35
C MET A 95 -8.07 1.18 -0.83
N ALA A 96 -7.88 0.88 0.46
CA ALA A 96 -8.58 -0.21 1.13
C ALA A 96 -10.10 -0.01 1.13
N GLY A 97 -10.59 1.23 1.31
CA GLY A 97 -12.01 1.57 1.27
C GLY A 97 -12.68 1.21 -0.08
N VAL A 98 -12.02 1.52 -1.20
CA VAL A 98 -12.50 1.13 -2.53
C VAL A 98 -12.52 -0.39 -2.67
N ILE A 99 -11.41 -1.06 -2.34
CA ILE A 99 -11.26 -2.51 -2.49
C ILE A 99 -12.33 -3.26 -1.68
N PHE A 100 -12.54 -2.87 -0.41
CA PHE A 100 -13.54 -3.50 0.44
C PHE A 100 -14.94 -3.35 -0.14
N VAL A 101 -15.32 -2.12 -0.53
CA VAL A 101 -16.66 -1.88 -1.03
C VAL A 101 -16.90 -2.56 -2.38
N ASP A 102 -15.95 -2.51 -3.32
CA ASP A 102 -16.08 -3.20 -4.61
C ASP A 102 -16.27 -4.72 -4.41
N PHE A 103 -15.46 -5.33 -3.54
CA PHE A 103 -15.56 -6.75 -3.21
C PHE A 103 -16.93 -7.13 -2.65
N PHE A 104 -17.49 -6.35 -1.72
CA PHE A 104 -18.80 -6.65 -1.14
C PHE A 104 -19.97 -6.37 -2.10
N ILE A 105 -19.88 -5.34 -2.96
CA ILE A 105 -20.94 -5.06 -3.95
C ILE A 105 -21.01 -6.19 -5.00
N ARG A 106 -19.87 -6.79 -5.35
CA ARG A 106 -19.75 -7.95 -6.26
C ARG A 106 -20.00 -9.29 -5.57
N ASN A 107 -20.70 -9.32 -4.44
CA ASN A 107 -20.99 -10.55 -3.70
C ASN A 107 -19.74 -11.39 -3.35
N LYS A 108 -18.59 -10.74 -3.14
CA LYS A 108 -17.30 -11.38 -2.81
C LYS A 108 -16.70 -12.18 -3.98
N GLU A 109 -17.15 -11.93 -5.19
CA GLU A 109 -16.58 -12.50 -6.40
C GLU A 109 -15.57 -11.53 -7.02
N TRP A 110 -14.49 -12.09 -7.57
CA TRP A 110 -13.47 -11.31 -8.27
C TRP A 110 -13.71 -11.39 -9.77
N GLU A 111 -13.76 -10.23 -10.41
CA GLU A 111 -13.93 -10.08 -11.86
C GLU A 111 -12.81 -9.20 -12.38
N ASP A 112 -12.07 -9.69 -13.38
CA ASP A 112 -11.03 -8.92 -14.06
C ASP A 112 -11.70 -7.96 -15.05
N ASN A 113 -11.79 -6.70 -14.66
CA ASN A 113 -12.41 -5.65 -15.47
C ASN A 113 -11.32 -4.74 -16.03
N ASP A 114 -11.03 -4.90 -17.33
CA ASP A 114 -10.04 -4.10 -18.03
C ASP A 114 -10.45 -2.63 -18.11
N GLY A 115 -9.57 -1.73 -17.67
CA GLY A 115 -9.70 -0.29 -17.87
C GLY A 115 -9.54 0.52 -16.60
N TRP A 116 -10.05 1.76 -16.62
CA TRP A 116 -9.93 2.69 -15.51
C TRP A 116 -11.29 3.05 -14.91
N ASN A 117 -11.51 2.66 -13.65
CA ASN A 117 -12.73 3.01 -12.94
C ASN A 117 -12.65 4.43 -12.36
N LEU A 118 -13.20 5.42 -13.10
CA LEU A 118 -13.21 6.81 -12.66
C LEU A 118 -13.93 7.03 -11.31
N MET A 119 -14.95 6.22 -10.99
CA MET A 119 -15.67 6.35 -9.71
C MET A 119 -14.79 5.92 -8.53
N ALA A 120 -13.94 4.91 -8.73
CA ALA A 120 -12.94 4.50 -7.74
C ALA A 120 -11.93 5.64 -7.50
N THR A 121 -11.47 6.31 -8.56
CA THR A 121 -10.54 7.45 -8.44
C THR A 121 -11.17 8.62 -7.69
N ILE A 122 -12.42 8.97 -7.98
CA ILE A 122 -13.13 10.05 -7.29
C ILE A 122 -13.25 9.73 -5.78
N ALA A 123 -13.64 8.50 -5.44
CA ALA A 123 -13.77 8.07 -4.06
C ALA A 123 -12.42 8.02 -3.32
N PHE A 124 -11.36 7.61 -4.02
CA PHE A 124 -9.99 7.60 -3.51
C PHE A 124 -9.51 9.03 -3.18
N ILE A 125 -9.69 9.97 -4.12
CA ILE A 125 -9.32 11.39 -3.91
C ILE A 125 -10.14 12.00 -2.77
N ALA A 126 -11.45 11.72 -2.70
CA ALA A 126 -12.29 12.19 -1.60
C ALA A 126 -11.80 11.67 -0.23
N GLY A 127 -11.37 10.41 -0.17
CA GLY A 127 -10.75 9.80 1.01
C GLY A 127 -9.46 10.48 1.44
N ILE A 128 -8.57 10.76 0.48
CA ILE A 128 -7.32 11.50 0.71
C ILE A 128 -7.63 12.88 1.26
N ILE A 129 -8.57 13.62 0.66
CA ILE A 129 -8.94 14.96 1.13
C ILE A 129 -9.45 14.91 2.56
N VAL A 130 -10.37 13.98 2.88
CA VAL A 130 -10.86 13.84 4.26
C VAL A 130 -9.76 13.41 5.21
N GLY A 131 -8.92 12.44 4.83
CA GLY A 131 -7.79 12.00 5.63
C GLY A 131 -6.81 13.14 5.91
N TYR A 132 -6.56 13.99 4.94
CA TYR A 132 -5.67 15.14 5.07
C TYR A 132 -6.26 16.19 6.01
N ILE A 133 -7.53 16.55 5.80
CA ILE A 133 -8.24 17.52 6.66
C ILE A 133 -8.26 17.02 8.11
N THR A 134 -8.58 15.75 8.33
CA THR A 134 -8.74 15.17 9.67
C THR A 134 -7.41 14.88 10.38
N THR A 135 -6.32 14.74 9.63
CA THR A 135 -4.97 14.56 10.21
C THR A 135 -4.27 15.89 10.50
N TYR A 136 -4.38 16.86 9.60
CA TYR A 136 -3.52 18.07 9.62
C TYR A 136 -4.26 19.37 9.94
N ILE A 137 -5.56 19.48 9.67
CA ILE A 137 -6.33 20.72 9.88
C ILE A 137 -7.19 20.61 11.13
N TYR A 138 -8.03 19.56 11.20
CA TYR A 138 -8.96 19.31 12.29
C TYR A 138 -8.70 17.92 12.86
N GLN A 139 -7.79 17.82 13.83
CA GLN A 139 -7.46 16.57 14.50
C GLN A 139 -8.64 16.03 15.30
N ILE A 140 -9.44 15.17 14.66
CA ILE A 140 -10.68 14.62 15.22
C ILE A 140 -10.69 13.11 15.02
N GLY A 141 -10.82 12.36 16.11
CA GLY A 141 -11.00 10.91 16.05
C GLY A 141 -9.82 10.17 15.43
N LEU A 142 -10.12 9.19 14.58
CA LEU A 142 -9.12 8.35 13.90
C LEU A 142 -9.15 8.66 12.39
N PRO A 143 -8.26 9.53 11.88
CA PRO A 143 -8.27 9.98 10.48
C PRO A 143 -8.26 8.83 9.46
N THR A 144 -7.45 7.80 9.74
CA THR A 144 -7.36 6.57 8.91
C THR A 144 -8.71 5.87 8.76
N VAL A 145 -9.47 5.76 9.86
CA VAL A 145 -10.78 5.10 9.87
C VAL A 145 -11.82 5.95 9.16
N GLN A 146 -11.81 7.27 9.41
CA GLN A 146 -12.72 8.21 8.76
C GLN A 146 -12.50 8.25 7.25
N SER A 147 -11.23 8.30 6.82
CA SER A 147 -10.83 8.26 5.42
C SER A 147 -11.34 6.99 4.73
N LEU A 148 -11.13 5.82 5.35
CA LEU A 148 -11.62 4.54 4.84
C LEU A 148 -13.15 4.51 4.71
N ILE A 149 -13.88 4.95 5.74
CA ILE A 149 -15.35 4.97 5.75
C ILE A 149 -15.88 5.93 4.67
N VAL A 150 -15.33 7.14 4.58
CA VAL A 150 -15.76 8.12 3.57
C VAL A 150 -15.50 7.61 2.17
N THR A 151 -14.31 7.06 1.89
CA THR A 151 -14.06 6.48 0.57
C THR A 151 -15.03 5.36 0.24
N GLY A 152 -15.29 4.46 1.18
CA GLY A 152 -16.26 3.39 0.98
C GLY A 152 -17.66 3.90 0.65
N LEU A 153 -18.15 4.89 1.41
CA LEU A 153 -19.45 5.51 1.17
C LEU A 153 -19.52 6.23 -0.18
N VAL A 154 -18.51 7.04 -0.50
CA VAL A 154 -18.45 7.78 -1.76
C VAL A 154 -18.40 6.81 -2.93
N TYR A 155 -17.60 5.74 -2.84
CA TYR A 155 -17.49 4.75 -3.89
C TYR A 155 -18.82 4.01 -4.11
N TYR A 156 -19.46 3.54 -3.03
CA TYR A 156 -20.76 2.87 -3.09
C TYR A 156 -21.81 3.76 -3.77
N ILE A 157 -21.93 5.02 -3.33
CA ILE A 157 -22.89 5.98 -3.87
C ILE A 157 -22.59 6.28 -5.34
N ALA A 158 -21.33 6.54 -5.68
CA ALA A 158 -20.92 6.84 -7.05
C ALA A 158 -21.22 5.67 -8.01
N MET A 159 -20.90 4.44 -7.60
CA MET A 159 -21.21 3.24 -8.40
C MET A 159 -22.72 3.01 -8.53
N LYS A 160 -23.50 3.24 -7.47
CA LYS A 160 -24.97 3.13 -7.51
C LYS A 160 -25.61 4.17 -8.44
N ILE A 161 -25.12 5.41 -8.43
CA ILE A 161 -25.59 6.47 -9.34
C ILE A 161 -25.22 6.13 -10.78
N LYS A 162 -23.97 5.70 -11.01
CA LYS A 162 -23.48 5.32 -12.33
C LYS A 162 -24.28 4.16 -12.93
N ALA A 163 -24.59 3.14 -12.12
CA ALA A 163 -25.44 2.03 -12.52
C ALA A 163 -26.84 2.44 -12.99
N LYS A 164 -27.36 3.60 -12.53
CA LYS A 164 -28.66 4.13 -12.94
C LYS A 164 -28.60 4.99 -14.20
N ILE A 165 -27.50 5.73 -14.40
CA ILE A 165 -27.37 6.73 -15.48
C ILE A 165 -26.73 6.13 -16.73
N SER A 166 -25.60 5.42 -16.57
CA SER A 166 -24.81 4.86 -17.67
C SER A 166 -24.05 3.64 -17.16
N PRO A 167 -24.70 2.45 -17.16
CA PRO A 167 -24.06 1.20 -16.80
C PRO A 167 -22.89 0.92 -17.75
N ASP A 168 -21.77 0.50 -17.18
CA ASP A 168 -20.59 0.03 -17.91
C ASP A 168 -20.10 -1.31 -17.39
N HIS A 169 -19.00 -1.82 -17.92
CA HIS A 169 -18.44 -3.11 -17.51
C HIS A 169 -17.99 -3.12 -16.04
N PHE A 170 -17.67 -1.96 -15.44
CA PHE A 170 -17.42 -1.87 -14.00
C PHE A 170 -18.68 -1.97 -13.14
N THR A 171 -19.89 -1.87 -13.71
CA THR A 171 -21.14 -1.86 -12.97
C THR A 171 -21.50 -3.27 -12.48
N PRO A 172 -21.58 -3.50 -11.15
CA PRO A 172 -21.86 -4.82 -10.59
C PRO A 172 -23.27 -5.31 -10.96
N GLU A 173 -23.40 -6.63 -11.18
CA GLU A 173 -24.69 -7.28 -11.45
C GLU A 173 -25.73 -7.00 -10.35
N SER A 174 -25.30 -6.85 -9.10
CA SER A 174 -26.18 -6.54 -7.96
C SER A 174 -26.96 -5.23 -8.11
N PHE A 175 -26.46 -4.29 -8.93
CA PHE A 175 -27.09 -3.00 -9.21
C PHE A 175 -27.87 -2.94 -10.52
N LYS A 176 -27.73 -3.95 -11.38
CA LYS A 176 -28.52 -4.04 -12.61
C LYS A 176 -29.96 -4.36 -12.21
N ILE A 177 -30.89 -3.49 -12.59
CA ILE A 177 -32.31 -3.70 -12.37
C ILE A 177 -32.69 -4.97 -13.14
N LYS A 178 -33.15 -6.01 -12.43
CA LYS A 178 -33.76 -7.19 -13.05
C LYS A 178 -34.88 -6.71 -13.97
N SER A 179 -34.66 -6.78 -15.29
CA SER A 179 -35.76 -6.66 -16.25
C SER A 179 -36.66 -7.87 -16.02
N LEU A 180 -37.86 -7.60 -15.48
CA LEU A 180 -38.96 -8.57 -15.41
C LEU A 180 -39.44 -8.93 -16.82
#